data_AF-A0A2S6A1X8-F1
#
_entry.id   AF-A0A2S6A1X8-F1
#
_cell.length_a   1.000
_cell.length_b   1.000
_cell.length_c   1.000
_cell.angle_alpha   90.00
_cell.angle_beta   90.00
_cell.angle_gamma   90.00
#
_symmetry.space_group_name_H-M   'P 1'
#
loop_
_entity.id
_entity.type
_entity.pdbx_description
1 polymer ?
#
loop_
_entity_poly.entity_id
_entity_poly.type
_entity_poly.pdbx_seq_one_letter_code
_entity_poly.pdbx_strand_id
1 'polypeptide(L)'
;MEKGWAVTIPDASGIDNHFLTPRVMGYTALDGIRAAQSFAPLGLAGTATPTATWGYSGDGVTTDWAAELQPSYAPALEIVGAVLGALVLRSAETER
;
A
#
# COMPACT_ATOMS: atom_id res chain seq x y z
N MET A 1 -9.83 -15.89 -4.26
CA MET A 1 -8.70 -16.43 -3.47
C MET A 1 -8.17 -17.76 -4.03
N GLU A 2 -8.26 -17.99 -5.33
CA GLU A 2 -7.95 -19.30 -5.94
C GLU A 2 -6.44 -19.59 -6.07
N LYS A 3 -5.60 -18.56 -5.95
CA LYS A 3 -4.14 -18.65 -6.04
C LYS A 3 -3.45 -18.94 -4.70
N GLY A 4 -4.19 -19.00 -3.59
CA GLY A 4 -3.63 -19.22 -2.25
C GLY A 4 -2.84 -18.03 -1.68
N TRP A 5 -3.07 -16.82 -2.19
CA TRP A 5 -2.41 -15.61 -1.69
C TRP A 5 -3.04 -15.11 -0.40
N ALA A 6 -2.21 -14.62 0.52
CA ALA A 6 -2.66 -13.74 1.59
C ALA A 6 -3.04 -12.38 1.00
N VAL A 7 -4.16 -11.82 1.45
CA VAL A 7 -4.67 -10.52 0.98
C VAL A 7 -4.88 -9.63 2.20
N THR A 8 -4.33 -8.42 2.15
CA THR A 8 -4.56 -7.36 3.14
C THR A 8 -5.26 -6.19 2.44
N ILE A 9 -6.28 -5.62 3.08
CA ILE A 9 -7.07 -4.49 2.56
C ILE A 9 -7.09 -3.46 3.68
N PRO A 10 -6.10 -2.55 3.73
CA PRO A 10 -6.02 -1.54 4.78
C PRO A 10 -7.04 -0.42 4.54
N ASP A 11 -7.54 0.16 5.63
CA ASP A 11 -8.34 1.39 5.58
C ASP A 11 -7.42 2.56 5.22
N ALA A 12 -7.24 2.80 3.92
CA ALA A 12 -6.21 3.72 3.40
C ALA A 12 -6.34 5.15 3.91
N SER A 13 -7.57 5.62 4.19
CA SER A 13 -7.81 6.96 4.72
C SER A 13 -7.46 7.11 6.20
N GLY A 14 -7.11 6.02 6.89
CA GLY A 14 -6.87 6.01 8.33
C GLY A 14 -8.14 6.27 9.16
N ILE A 15 -7.96 6.30 10.48
CA ILE A 15 -9.07 6.43 11.45
C ILE A 15 -9.84 7.75 11.34
N ASP A 16 -9.18 8.81 10.86
CA ASP A 16 -9.74 10.15 10.73
C ASP A 16 -10.36 10.41 9.34
N ASN A 17 -10.44 9.39 8.48
CA ASN A 17 -11.00 9.49 7.12
C ASN A 17 -10.33 10.57 6.25
N HIS A 18 -9.00 10.62 6.26
CA HIS A 18 -8.19 11.51 5.42
C HIS A 18 -8.24 11.09 3.94
N PHE A 19 -9.39 11.31 3.31
CA PHE A 19 -9.64 10.95 1.92
C PHE A 19 -8.68 11.67 0.97
N LEU A 20 -8.04 10.91 0.08
CA LEU A 20 -7.06 11.41 -0.89
C LEU A 20 -5.91 12.20 -0.26
N THR A 21 -5.58 11.95 1.01
CA THR A 21 -4.38 12.50 1.67
C THR A 21 -3.20 11.57 1.39
N PRO A 22 -2.34 11.88 0.42
CA PRO A 22 -1.64 10.81 -0.28
C PRO A 22 -0.59 10.08 0.58
N ARG A 23 0.14 10.81 1.43
CA ARG A 23 1.09 10.20 2.38
C ARG A 23 0.43 9.29 3.39
N VAL A 24 -0.73 9.67 3.94
CA VAL A 24 -1.47 8.84 4.91
C VAL A 24 -1.87 7.52 4.26
N MET A 25 -2.35 7.58 3.02
CA MET A 25 -2.74 6.40 2.26
C MET A 25 -1.55 5.48 1.97
N GLY A 26 -0.39 6.04 1.60
CA GLY A 26 0.83 5.25 1.41
C GLY A 26 1.33 4.60 2.71
N TYR A 27 1.34 5.32 3.84
CA TYR A 27 1.77 4.76 5.13
C TYR A 27 0.84 3.65 5.61
N THR A 28 -0.47 3.87 5.58
CA THR A 28 -1.47 2.87 6.00
C THR A 28 -1.37 1.61 5.14
N ALA A 29 -1.08 1.73 3.85
CA ALA A 29 -0.83 0.59 2.98
C ALA A 29 0.42 -0.21 3.38
N LEU A 30 1.56 0.45 3.57
CA LEU A 30 2.82 -0.20 3.94
C LEU A 30 2.74 -0.83 5.35
N ASP A 31 2.07 -0.18 6.29
CA ASP A 31 1.85 -0.72 7.63
C ASP A 31 0.81 -1.85 7.63
N GLY A 32 -0.18 -1.80 6.74
CA GLY A 32 -1.09 -2.93 6.50
C GLY A 32 -0.37 -4.18 5.97
N ILE A 33 0.65 -4.01 5.12
CA ILE A 33 1.52 -5.10 4.66
C ILE A 33 2.34 -5.66 5.84
N ARG A 34 2.98 -4.79 6.64
CA ARG A 34 3.74 -5.21 7.83
C ARG A 34 2.87 -5.96 8.83
N ALA A 35 1.66 -5.45 9.08
CA ALA A 35 0.70 -6.09 9.96
C ALA A 35 0.38 -7.51 9.48
N ALA A 36 0.05 -7.68 8.19
CA ALA A 36 -0.20 -8.99 7.60
C ALA A 36 1.02 -9.93 7.71
N GLN A 37 2.21 -9.45 7.36
CA GLN A 37 3.46 -10.22 7.45
C GLN A 37 3.84 -10.60 8.89
N SER A 38 3.43 -9.80 9.88
CA SER A 38 3.63 -10.06 11.31
C SER A 38 2.54 -10.93 11.95
N PHE A 39 1.41 -11.12 11.26
CA PHE A 39 0.28 -11.87 11.80
C PHE A 39 0.54 -13.38 11.69
N ALA A 40 1.05 -13.95 12.79
CA ALA A 40 1.49 -15.35 12.86
C ALA A 40 0.54 -16.39 12.23
N PRO A 41 -0.80 -16.28 12.35
CA PRO A 41 -1.72 -17.21 11.70
C PRO A 41 -1.65 -17.27 10.17
N LEU A 42 -1.11 -16.25 9.49
CA LEU A 42 -0.90 -16.29 8.03
C LEU A 42 0.33 -17.08 7.61
N GLY A 43 1.27 -17.38 8.53
CA GLY A 43 2.46 -18.17 8.23
C GLY A 43 3.38 -17.58 7.14
N LEU A 44 3.37 -16.24 6.99
CA LEU A 44 4.18 -15.54 5.99
C LEU A 44 5.67 -15.46 6.40
N ALA A 45 6.54 -15.24 5.42
CA ALA A 45 7.99 -15.16 5.61
C ALA A 45 8.46 -13.79 6.16
N GLY A 46 7.60 -13.06 6.87
CA GLY A 46 7.89 -11.70 7.31
C GLY A 46 8.16 -10.76 6.13
N THR A 47 9.14 -9.87 6.28
CA THR A 47 9.50 -8.86 5.27
C THR A 47 10.02 -9.43 3.95
N ALA A 48 10.49 -10.68 3.96
CA ALA A 48 10.90 -11.43 2.76
C ALA A 48 9.72 -12.07 2.00
N THR A 49 8.48 -11.74 2.35
CA THR A 49 7.29 -12.19 1.61
C THR A 49 7.15 -11.32 0.35
N PRO A 50 7.24 -11.90 -0.86
CA PRO A 50 7.04 -11.14 -2.09
C PRO A 50 5.62 -10.56 -2.11
N THR A 51 5.53 -9.24 -2.19
CA THR A 51 4.28 -8.50 -2.06
C THR A 51 4.02 -7.68 -3.32
N ALA A 52 2.81 -7.75 -3.86
CA ALA A 52 2.37 -6.86 -4.92
C ALA A 52 1.22 -5.98 -4.41
N THR A 53 1.17 -4.73 -4.87
CA THR A 53 0.09 -3.79 -4.57
C THR A 53 -0.79 -3.59 -5.79
N TRP A 54 -2.10 -3.41 -5.57
CA TRP A 54 -3.06 -3.14 -6.62
C TRP A 54 -4.14 -2.20 -6.11
N GLY A 55 -4.43 -1.15 -6.87
CA GLY A 55 -5.48 -0.18 -6.55
C GLY A 55 -6.15 0.38 -7.79
N TYR A 56 -7.43 0.73 -7.67
CA TYR A 56 -8.24 1.30 -8.74
C TYR A 56 -8.88 2.63 -8.29
N SER A 57 -8.97 3.62 -9.17
CA SER A 57 -9.55 4.94 -8.86
C SER A 57 -8.80 5.62 -7.71
N GLY A 58 -9.45 5.89 -6.57
CA GLY A 58 -8.84 6.48 -5.38
C GLY A 58 -7.72 5.63 -4.78
N ASP A 59 -7.83 4.30 -4.83
CA ASP A 59 -6.77 3.40 -4.34
C ASP A 59 -5.57 3.31 -5.27
N GLY A 60 -5.71 3.84 -6.49
CA GLY A 60 -4.54 4.15 -7.31
C GLY A 60 -3.59 5.07 -6.55
N VAL A 61 -4.10 6.08 -5.83
CA VAL A 61 -3.28 7.03 -5.04
C VAL A 61 -2.61 6.31 -3.88
N THR A 62 -3.32 5.41 -3.20
CA THR A 62 -2.76 4.54 -2.16
C THR A 62 -1.58 3.73 -2.69
N THR A 63 -1.76 3.11 -3.85
CA THR A 63 -0.76 2.24 -4.49
C THR A 63 0.46 3.02 -4.96
N ASP A 64 0.24 4.20 -5.54
CA ASP A 64 1.28 5.13 -5.99
C ASP A 64 2.15 5.58 -4.81
N TRP A 65 1.52 6.10 -3.75
CA TRP A 65 2.24 6.60 -2.59
C TRP A 65 2.90 5.51 -1.77
N ALA A 66 2.33 4.30 -1.73
CA ALA A 66 3.03 3.16 -1.15
C ALA A 66 4.33 2.84 -1.91
N ALA A 67 4.31 2.88 -3.25
CA ALA A 67 5.50 2.66 -4.08
C ALA A 67 6.54 3.78 -3.91
N GLU A 68 6.11 5.04 -3.86
CA GLU A 68 7.00 6.19 -3.62
C GLU A 68 7.63 6.17 -2.22
N LEU A 69 6.87 5.79 -1.20
CA LEU A 69 7.33 5.80 0.19
C LEU A 69 8.15 4.56 0.55
N GLN A 70 7.97 3.42 -0.13
CA GLN A 70 8.64 2.16 0.23
C GLN A 70 10.15 2.30 0.43
N PRO A 71 10.93 2.96 -0.45
CA PRO A 71 12.38 3.03 -0.31
C PRO A 71 12.85 3.77 0.96
N SER A 72 12.03 4.68 1.49
CA SER A 72 12.40 5.53 2.64
C SER A 72 11.70 5.12 3.94
N TYR A 73 10.42 4.76 3.87
CA TYR A 73 9.61 4.40 5.03
C TYR A 73 9.62 2.90 5.33
N ALA A 74 9.68 2.06 4.30
CA ALA A 74 9.58 0.61 4.43
C ALA A 74 10.58 -0.17 3.57
N PRO A 75 11.89 0.15 3.65
CA PRO A 75 12.90 -0.41 2.74
C PRO A 75 13.08 -1.92 2.87
N ALA A 76 12.67 -2.51 4.01
CA ALA A 76 12.75 -3.95 4.23
C ALA A 76 11.66 -4.75 3.51
N LEU A 77 10.55 -4.13 3.10
CA LEU A 77 9.45 -4.82 2.44
C LEU A 77 9.83 -5.18 1.00
N GLU A 78 9.70 -6.46 0.65
CA GLU A 78 9.88 -6.93 -0.73
C GLU A 78 8.64 -6.65 -1.58
N ILE A 79 8.53 -5.43 -2.10
CA ILE A 79 7.49 -5.07 -3.08
C ILE A 79 7.98 -5.40 -4.50
N VAL A 80 7.37 -6.42 -5.11
CA VAL A 80 7.77 -6.95 -6.43
C VAL A 80 6.99 -6.36 -7.59
N GLY A 81 5.94 -5.59 -7.32
CA GLY A 81 5.17 -4.90 -8.33
C GLY A 81 4.03 -4.06 -7.76
N ALA A 82 3.65 -3.02 -8.50
CA ALA A 82 2.52 -2.15 -8.20
C ALA A 82 1.65 -2.00 -9.47
N VAL A 83 0.34 -2.19 -9.33
CA VAL A 83 -0.62 -2.04 -10.43
C VAL A 83 -1.60 -0.92 -10.08
N LEU A 84 -1.60 0.14 -10.89
CA LEU A 84 -2.44 1.31 -10.68
C LEU A 84 -3.48 1.37 -11.81
N GLY A 85 -4.75 1.19 -11.47
CA GLY A 85 -5.86 1.26 -12.42
C GLY A 85 -6.63 2.58 -12.29
N ALA A 86 -6.90 3.25 -13.42
CA ALA A 86 -7.68 4.50 -13.47
C ALA A 86 -7.28 5.52 -12.39
N LEU A 87 -5.97 5.69 -12.17
CA LEU A 87 -5.41 6.53 -11.12
C LEU A 87 -6.00 7.94 -11.17
N VAL A 88 -6.57 8.37 -10.03
CA VAL A 88 -6.98 9.77 -9.84
C VAL A 88 -5.72 10.59 -9.55
N LEU A 89 -5.09 11.10 -10.60
CA LEU A 89 -3.96 12.00 -10.46
C LEU A 89 -4.41 13.35 -9.88
N ARG A 90 -3.55 13.93 -9.04
CA ARG A 90 -3.63 15.36 -8.67
C ARG A 90 -3.58 16.21 -9.96
N SER A 91 -4.46 17.20 -10.09
CA SER A 91 -4.20 18.34 -10.97
C SER A 91 -2.98 19.07 -10.43
N ALA A 92 -1.90 19.16 -11.20
CA ALA A 92 -0.63 19.75 -10.77
C ALA A 92 -0.83 21.13 -10.13
N GLU A 93 -0.85 21.17 -8.81
CA GLU A 93 -0.67 22.38 -8.03
C GLU A 93 0.60 22.21 -7.22
N THR A 94 1.56 23.03 -7.60
CA THR A 94 2.91 23.14 -7.08
C THR A 94 2.87 23.37 -5.57
N GLU A 95 3.24 22.36 -4.79
CA GLU A 95 3.70 22.60 -3.42
C GLU A 95 5.23 22.75 -3.48
N ARG A 96 5.65 24.02 -3.53
CA ARG A 96 6.88 24.46 -2.89
C ARG A 96 6.65 24.57 -1.39
#